data_AF-A0A3B0AWK0-F1
#
_entry.id   AF-A0A3B0AWK0-F1
#
_cell.length_a   1.000
_cell.length_b   1.000
_cell.length_c   1.000
_cell.angle_alpha   90.00
_cell.angle_beta   90.00
_cell.angle_gamma   90.00
#
_symmetry.space_group_name_H-M   'P 1'
#
loop_
_entity.id
_entity.type
_entity.pdbx_description
1 polymer ?
#
loop_
_entity_poly.entity_id
_entity_poly.type
_entity_poly.pdbx_seq_one_letter_code
_entity_poly.pdbx_strand_id
1 'polypeptide(L)'
;MHQEPADAVPRAGAALIPHPLTPAQQLIADADDPLACAVTFLGDGAPSDPVLQRQDALYAALPIVTAEGRVFAGWYPTEEDARTFNAAERVNGADRVVCDDQHVELFSAWKTPAENAAEDTQVPILMYHQFTTRAEGEDGWLRGNYAYIGDFDAHMEHIATTGFYLPTWDELSAFIDGRLHLPARSVIITDDDADQTWFDLAVPVIDKHEVLATSFMVTAYRQDPPPSIYVLRRSHTHDMHQPGDDGNGRMVNWTADEIAADLDTSGDILGVREVIAYPFGHHNDTSKSGVTQAGFEMARTIEPGSVQVGTDKLALPVVRIDFGMGLDALISRIG
;
A
#
# COMPACT_ATOMS: atom_id res chain seq x y z
N MET A 1 74.55 43.28 -24.58
CA MET A 1 74.24 42.26 -23.56
C MET A 1 72.74 42.06 -23.58
N HIS A 2 72.28 40.95 -24.16
CA HIS A 2 70.88 40.57 -24.18
C HIS A 2 70.49 40.03 -22.80
N GLN A 3 69.35 40.47 -22.29
CA GLN A 3 68.78 40.05 -21.00
C GLN A 3 67.83 38.88 -21.27
N GLU A 4 68.16 37.70 -20.74
CA GLU A 4 67.31 36.51 -20.83
C GLU A 4 66.00 36.72 -20.04
N PRO A 5 64.85 36.19 -20.52
CA PRO A 5 63.62 36.23 -19.76
C PRO A 5 63.66 35.17 -18.65
N ALA A 6 63.17 35.54 -17.47
CA ALA A 6 63.07 34.65 -16.32
C ALA A 6 62.07 33.52 -16.60
N ASP A 7 62.51 32.27 -16.40
CA ASP A 7 61.67 31.08 -16.45
C ASP A 7 60.54 31.18 -15.42
N ALA A 8 59.30 31.12 -15.90
CA ALA A 8 58.12 31.03 -15.07
C ALA A 8 58.03 29.61 -14.48
N VAL A 9 58.18 29.50 -13.16
CA VAL A 9 57.95 28.26 -12.41
C VAL A 9 56.50 27.79 -12.62
N PRO A 10 56.24 26.53 -13.02
CA PRO A 10 54.89 26.01 -13.14
C PRO A 10 54.22 26.03 -11.77
N ARG A 11 53.06 26.69 -11.65
CA ARG A 11 52.19 26.52 -10.49
C ARG A 11 51.82 25.05 -10.40
N ALA A 12 52.18 24.41 -9.28
CA ALA A 12 51.71 23.07 -8.95
C ALA A 12 50.18 23.05 -9.07
N GLY A 13 49.66 22.21 -9.97
CA GLY A 13 48.23 21.98 -10.09
C GLY A 13 47.71 21.50 -8.73
N ALA A 14 46.69 22.18 -8.21
CA ALA A 14 46.02 21.74 -7.00
C ALA A 14 45.52 20.31 -7.22
N ALA A 15 46.08 19.35 -6.49
CA ALA A 15 45.56 17.99 -6.47
C ALA A 15 44.11 18.07 -5.97
N LEU A 16 43.16 17.61 -6.79
CA LEU A 16 41.78 17.42 -6.36
C LEU A 16 41.80 16.46 -5.17
N ILE A 17 41.43 16.94 -3.99
CA ILE A 17 41.20 16.07 -2.84
C ILE A 17 39.86 15.36 -3.12
N PRO A 18 39.85 14.04 -3.35
CA PRO A 18 38.59 13.32 -3.51
C PRO A 18 37.88 13.34 -2.16
N HIS A 19 36.74 14.00 -2.10
CA HIS A 19 35.85 13.87 -0.95
C HIS A 19 35.12 12.52 -1.05
N PRO A 20 35.08 11.73 0.03
CA PRO A 20 34.28 10.50 0.02
C PRO A 20 32.81 10.86 -0.19
N LEU A 21 32.12 10.05 -1.00
CA LEU A 21 30.70 10.20 -1.26
C LEU A 21 29.88 10.04 0.04
N THR A 22 28.78 10.78 0.16
CA THR A 22 27.78 10.49 1.21
C THR A 22 27.12 9.13 0.94
N PRO A 23 26.45 8.50 1.93
CA PRO A 23 25.72 7.25 1.69
C PRO A 23 24.71 7.33 0.53
N ALA A 24 24.00 8.45 0.39
CA ALA A 24 23.05 8.66 -0.70
C ALA A 24 23.75 8.76 -2.07
N GLN A 25 24.86 9.50 -2.14
CA GLN A 25 25.66 9.61 -3.35
C GLN A 25 26.29 8.26 -3.75
N GLN A 26 26.74 7.48 -2.77
CA GLN A 26 27.25 6.14 -3.01
C GLN A 26 26.14 5.22 -3.53
N LEU A 27 24.95 5.28 -2.94
CA LEU A 27 23.79 4.48 -3.35
C LEU A 27 23.38 4.78 -4.80
N ILE A 28 23.39 6.05 -5.22
CA ILE A 28 23.15 6.44 -6.61
C ILE A 28 24.27 5.94 -7.54
N ALA A 29 25.53 6.12 -7.14
CA ALA A 29 26.67 5.67 -7.94
C ALA A 29 26.68 4.16 -8.15
N ASP A 30 26.27 3.38 -7.14
CA ASP A 30 26.18 1.92 -7.20
C ASP A 30 25.00 1.44 -8.06
N ALA A 31 23.91 2.23 -8.12
CA ALA A 31 22.74 1.90 -8.92
C ALA A 31 22.98 2.05 -10.44
N ASP A 32 23.85 2.99 -10.85
CA ASP A 32 24.19 3.29 -12.25
C ASP A 32 22.95 3.45 -13.16
N ASP A 33 21.90 4.08 -12.63
CA ASP A 33 20.63 4.32 -13.33
C ASP A 33 20.28 5.81 -13.25
N PRO A 34 20.05 6.51 -14.38
CA PRO A 34 19.65 7.92 -14.36
C PRO A 34 18.27 8.16 -13.73
N LEU A 35 17.45 7.12 -13.55
CA LEU A 35 16.16 7.17 -12.87
C LEU A 35 16.25 6.69 -11.41
N ALA A 36 17.44 6.33 -10.93
CA ALA A 36 17.65 6.07 -9.50
C ALA A 36 17.38 7.33 -8.69
N CYS A 37 16.80 7.16 -7.51
CA CYS A 37 16.59 8.23 -6.56
C CYS A 37 16.92 7.76 -5.15
N ALA A 38 17.81 8.46 -4.46
CA ALA A 38 18.10 8.21 -3.07
C ALA A 38 17.11 8.99 -2.21
N VAL A 39 16.44 8.32 -1.29
CA VAL A 39 15.59 8.97 -0.28
C VAL A 39 16.33 8.96 1.04
N THR A 40 16.61 10.14 1.57
CA THR A 40 17.24 10.34 2.88
C THR A 40 16.18 10.73 3.90
N PHE A 41 16.29 10.17 5.10
CA PHE A 41 15.34 10.42 6.17
C PHE A 41 15.94 11.37 7.22
N LEU A 42 15.14 12.34 7.64
CA LEU A 42 15.53 13.40 8.57
C LEU A 42 14.56 13.47 9.74
N GLY A 43 15.04 13.99 10.87
CA GLY A 43 14.27 14.13 12.11
C GLY A 43 14.55 13.04 13.14
N ASP A 44 13.85 13.13 14.27
CA ASP A 44 14.03 12.21 15.39
C ASP A 44 13.73 10.76 14.98
N GLY A 45 14.63 9.83 15.28
CA GLY A 45 14.42 8.40 15.02
C GLY A 45 14.49 7.98 13.54
N ALA A 46 14.83 8.91 12.64
CA ALA A 46 15.08 8.60 11.24
C ALA A 46 16.27 7.63 11.09
N PRO A 47 16.20 6.63 10.19
CA PRO A 47 17.32 5.74 9.91
C PRO A 47 18.48 6.51 9.26
N SER A 48 19.70 6.05 9.51
CA SER A 48 20.91 6.64 8.92
C SER A 48 21.07 6.32 7.43
N ASP A 49 20.52 5.18 7.01
CA ASP A 49 20.77 4.62 5.70
C ASP A 49 19.66 5.09 4.74
N PRO A 50 20.02 5.71 3.60
CA PRO A 50 19.03 6.10 2.60
C PRO A 50 18.48 4.85 1.90
N VAL A 51 17.30 4.98 1.32
CA VAL A 51 16.69 3.92 0.50
C VAL A 51 16.71 4.31 -0.98
N LEU A 52 16.93 3.31 -1.84
CA LEU A 52 16.92 3.50 -3.27
C LEU A 52 15.48 3.35 -3.78
N GLN A 53 15.01 4.39 -4.46
CA GLN A 53 13.75 4.44 -5.18
C GLN A 53 14.01 4.67 -6.66
N ARG A 54 12.95 4.69 -7.45
CA ARG A 54 13.01 4.95 -8.89
C ARG A 54 12.03 6.07 -9.25
N GLN A 55 12.51 7.07 -9.99
CA GLN A 55 11.70 8.13 -10.58
C GLN A 55 10.48 7.55 -11.30
N ASP A 56 9.32 8.18 -11.10
CA ASP A 56 8.01 7.84 -11.67
C ASP A 56 7.41 6.49 -11.25
N ALA A 57 8.11 5.70 -10.42
CA ALA A 57 7.53 4.55 -9.73
C ALA A 57 6.83 5.00 -8.44
N LEU A 58 5.99 4.15 -7.86
CA LEU A 58 5.50 4.39 -6.49
C LEU A 58 6.61 4.15 -5.48
N TYR A 59 6.58 4.86 -4.36
CA TYR A 59 7.48 4.58 -3.25
C TYR A 59 7.30 3.14 -2.77
N ALA A 60 8.40 2.42 -2.59
CA ALA A 60 8.40 1.06 -2.09
C ALA A 60 9.22 0.97 -0.79
N ALA A 61 8.71 0.23 0.20
CA ALA A 61 9.42 -0.06 1.44
C ALA A 61 9.97 1.18 2.19
N LEU A 62 9.15 2.25 2.28
CA LEU A 62 9.47 3.36 3.18
C LEU A 62 9.46 2.85 4.63
N PRO A 63 10.46 3.21 5.45
CA PRO A 63 10.59 2.68 6.80
C PRO A 63 9.49 3.19 7.72
N ILE A 64 8.80 2.27 8.39
CA ILE A 64 7.93 2.60 9.54
C ILE A 64 8.80 2.56 10.80
N VAL A 65 9.29 3.73 11.21
CA VAL A 65 10.21 3.86 12.35
C VAL A 65 9.48 3.74 13.69
N THR A 66 10.20 3.31 14.72
CA THR A 66 9.68 3.18 16.08
C THR A 66 10.52 3.96 17.07
N ALA A 67 9.87 4.66 18.00
CA ALA A 67 10.52 5.32 19.12
C ALA A 67 9.69 5.12 20.39
N GLU A 68 10.37 4.88 21.52
CA GLU A 68 9.70 4.64 22.81
C GLU A 68 8.81 5.83 23.19
N GLY A 69 7.56 5.55 23.55
CA GLY A 69 6.59 6.56 23.96
C GLY A 69 6.09 7.47 22.84
N ARG A 70 6.35 7.13 21.57
CA ARG A 70 5.89 7.91 20.40
C ARG A 70 5.18 7.01 19.39
N VAL A 71 4.32 7.62 18.59
CA VAL A 71 3.63 7.02 17.45
C VAL A 71 4.14 7.71 16.19
N PHE A 72 4.61 6.92 15.22
CA PHE A 72 5.10 7.47 13.96
C PHE A 72 3.94 8.09 13.18
N ALA A 73 4.08 9.35 12.77
CA ALA A 73 3.00 10.09 12.12
C ALA A 73 3.20 10.28 10.61
N GLY A 74 4.23 9.68 10.03
CA GLY A 74 4.48 9.65 8.59
C GLY A 74 5.74 10.40 8.17
N TRP A 75 5.99 10.33 6.87
CA TRP A 75 7.06 11.03 6.17
C TRP A 75 6.50 12.22 5.40
N TYR A 76 7.24 13.32 5.38
CA TYR A 76 6.82 14.58 4.77
C TYR A 76 7.98 15.23 4.00
N PRO A 77 7.72 15.96 2.91
CA PRO A 77 8.77 16.59 2.10
C PRO A 77 9.46 17.77 2.81
N THR A 78 8.82 18.37 3.83
CA THR A 78 9.39 19.48 4.60
C THR A 78 9.23 19.29 6.11
N GLU A 79 10.11 19.93 6.88
CA GLU A 79 9.99 19.96 8.34
C GLU A 79 8.70 20.68 8.81
N GLU A 80 8.20 21.66 8.05
CA GLU A 80 6.96 22.37 8.37
C GLU A 80 5.73 21.47 8.23
N ASP A 81 5.66 20.70 7.14
CA ASP A 81 4.58 19.74 6.92
C ASP A 81 4.62 18.62 7.97
N ALA A 82 5.81 18.14 8.33
CA ALA A 82 5.98 17.16 9.41
C ALA A 82 5.50 17.70 10.76
N ARG A 83 5.84 18.95 11.10
CA ARG A 83 5.44 19.58 12.38
C ARG A 83 3.94 19.87 12.45
N THR A 84 3.30 20.14 11.31
CA THR A 84 1.86 20.47 11.23
C THR A 84 0.98 19.28 10.89
N PHE A 85 1.58 18.11 10.61
CA PHE A 85 0.91 16.91 10.13
C PHE A 85 0.07 17.16 8.88
N ASN A 86 0.60 17.92 7.92
CA ASN A 86 -0.13 18.30 6.71
C ASN A 86 -0.47 17.06 5.86
N ALA A 87 -1.69 16.55 6.02
CA ALA A 87 -2.11 15.28 5.41
C ALA A 87 -2.02 15.26 3.87
N ALA A 88 -2.14 16.43 3.22
CA ALA A 88 -2.03 16.54 1.76
C ALA A 88 -0.60 16.33 1.24
N GLU A 89 0.41 16.54 2.10
CA GLU A 89 1.83 16.42 1.75
C GLU A 89 2.45 15.15 2.35
N ARG A 90 1.66 14.30 3.01
CA ARG A 90 2.18 13.07 3.61
C ARG A 90 2.52 12.07 2.50
N VAL A 91 3.74 11.55 2.52
CA VAL A 91 4.27 10.63 1.51
C VAL A 91 4.18 9.17 1.99
N ASN A 92 3.68 8.28 1.12
CA ASN A 92 3.77 6.82 1.28
C ASN A 92 3.84 6.07 -0.06
N GLY A 93 3.62 4.75 -0.01
CA GLY A 93 3.66 3.88 -1.19
C GLY A 93 2.48 4.01 -2.15
N ALA A 94 1.54 4.93 -1.93
CA ALA A 94 0.56 5.33 -2.94
C ALA A 94 1.08 6.47 -3.83
N ASP A 95 2.14 7.18 -3.40
CA ASP A 95 2.67 8.34 -4.10
C ASP A 95 3.77 7.97 -5.09
N ARG A 96 3.81 8.71 -6.20
CA ARG A 96 4.92 8.63 -7.15
C ARG A 96 6.16 9.30 -6.58
N VAL A 97 7.29 8.67 -6.84
CA VAL A 97 8.62 9.20 -6.57
C VAL A 97 8.90 10.32 -7.58
N VAL A 98 9.05 11.55 -7.08
CA VAL A 98 9.49 12.71 -7.83
C VAL A 98 10.80 13.19 -7.22
N CYS A 99 11.89 13.08 -7.98
CA CYS A 99 13.23 13.38 -7.49
C CYS A 99 13.90 14.46 -8.32
N ASP A 100 14.45 15.44 -7.61
CA ASP A 100 15.33 16.45 -8.18
C ASP A 100 16.77 15.99 -7.97
N ASP A 101 17.59 15.99 -9.02
CA ASP A 101 19.00 15.57 -8.97
C ASP A 101 19.23 14.19 -8.29
N GLN A 102 18.31 13.24 -8.52
CA GLN A 102 18.34 11.87 -7.98
C GLN A 102 18.31 11.79 -6.44
N HIS A 103 17.77 12.80 -5.76
CA HIS A 103 17.71 12.83 -4.30
C HIS A 103 16.39 13.42 -3.78
N VAL A 104 15.88 12.84 -2.70
CA VAL A 104 14.73 13.32 -1.93
C VAL A 104 15.06 13.27 -0.45
N GLU A 105 14.59 14.25 0.29
CA GLU A 105 14.64 14.27 1.76
C GLU A 105 13.22 14.14 2.31
N LEU A 106 13.04 13.25 3.28
CA LEU A 106 11.77 13.04 3.97
C LEU A 106 11.94 13.24 5.48
N PHE A 107 11.08 14.06 6.07
CA PHE A 107 11.10 14.42 7.47
C PHE A 107 10.10 13.59 8.28
N SER A 108 10.55 13.00 9.37
CA SER A 108 9.71 12.20 10.26
C SER A 108 8.77 13.09 11.08
N ALA A 109 7.50 12.74 11.17
CA ALA A 109 6.59 13.30 12.15
C ALA A 109 6.29 12.30 13.27
N TRP A 110 5.94 12.82 14.45
CA TRP A 110 5.64 12.01 15.63
C TRP A 110 4.44 12.57 16.39
N LYS A 111 3.55 11.68 16.84
CA LYS A 111 2.49 11.97 17.81
C LYS A 111 2.77 11.23 19.13
N THR A 112 2.17 11.70 20.21
CA THR A 112 2.05 10.90 21.44
C THR A 112 0.97 9.82 21.27
N PRO A 113 1.02 8.71 22.02
CA PRO A 113 -0.05 7.72 22.02
C PRO A 113 -1.42 8.29 22.38
N ALA A 114 -1.47 9.30 23.26
CA ALA A 114 -2.71 9.96 23.66
C ALA A 114 -3.31 10.81 22.51
N GLU A 115 -2.48 11.55 21.78
CA GLU A 115 -2.94 12.27 20.58
C GLU A 115 -3.43 11.30 19.51
N ASN A 116 -2.69 10.23 19.24
CA ASN A 116 -3.11 9.22 18.26
C ASN A 116 -4.45 8.56 18.62
N ALA A 117 -4.64 8.19 19.90
CA ALA A 117 -5.90 7.63 20.36
C ALA A 117 -7.06 8.64 20.29
N ALA A 118 -6.79 9.93 20.46
CA ALA A 118 -7.81 10.98 20.40
C ALA A 118 -8.32 11.28 18.98
N GLU A 119 -7.57 10.92 17.93
CA GLU A 119 -8.01 11.04 16.54
C GLU A 119 -9.18 10.09 16.22
N ASP A 120 -9.34 9.00 16.97
CA ASP A 120 -10.40 7.98 16.79
C ASP A 120 -10.54 7.54 15.31
N THR A 121 -9.41 7.42 14.62
CA THR A 121 -9.38 7.14 13.18
C THR A 121 -9.95 5.75 12.90
N GLN A 122 -10.82 5.69 11.89
CA GLN A 122 -11.38 4.46 11.37
C GLN A 122 -11.05 4.35 9.88
N VAL A 123 -10.46 3.23 9.49
CA VAL A 123 -10.03 2.97 8.11
C VAL A 123 -11.00 1.99 7.45
N PRO A 124 -11.94 2.46 6.62
CA PRO A 124 -12.74 1.57 5.78
C PRO A 124 -11.85 0.85 4.75
N ILE A 125 -12.08 -0.46 4.62
CA ILE A 125 -11.59 -1.28 3.51
C ILE A 125 -12.77 -1.53 2.58
N LEU A 126 -12.76 -0.90 1.40
CA LEU A 126 -13.80 -1.10 0.39
C LEU A 126 -13.60 -2.45 -0.28
N MET A 127 -14.67 -3.24 -0.39
CA MET A 127 -14.66 -4.56 -1.01
C MET A 127 -15.57 -4.56 -2.25
N TYR A 128 -14.94 -4.51 -3.43
CA TYR A 128 -15.55 -4.74 -4.74
C TYR A 128 -15.32 -6.19 -5.18
N HIS A 129 -16.02 -6.66 -6.21
CA HIS A 129 -15.78 -7.97 -6.83
C HIS A 129 -15.75 -7.82 -8.35
N GLN A 130 -16.92 -7.63 -8.98
CA GLN A 130 -17.06 -7.58 -10.44
C GLN A 130 -17.56 -6.21 -10.90
N PHE A 131 -17.36 -5.89 -12.17
CA PHE A 131 -17.74 -4.60 -12.76
C PHE A 131 -18.61 -4.80 -13.99
N THR A 132 -19.56 -3.90 -14.20
CA THR A 132 -20.46 -3.92 -15.36
C THR A 132 -20.58 -2.55 -16.02
N THR A 133 -20.75 -2.55 -17.34
CA THR A 133 -21.12 -1.36 -18.11
C THR A 133 -22.64 -1.12 -18.15
N ARG A 134 -23.44 -2.02 -17.59
CA ARG A 134 -24.90 -1.92 -17.56
C ARG A 134 -25.34 -1.07 -16.37
N ALA A 135 -25.82 0.14 -16.63
CA ALA A 135 -26.30 1.04 -15.58
C ALA A 135 -27.52 0.47 -14.83
N GLU A 136 -28.30 -0.39 -15.49
CA GLU A 136 -29.38 -1.15 -14.88
C GLU A 136 -28.90 -2.42 -14.17
N GLY A 137 -27.61 -2.74 -14.17
CA GLY A 137 -26.96 -3.89 -13.55
C GLY A 137 -27.17 -5.22 -14.26
N GLU A 138 -26.40 -6.23 -13.85
CA GLU A 138 -26.55 -7.59 -14.36
C GLU A 138 -27.80 -8.29 -13.81
N ASP A 139 -28.22 -9.32 -14.54
CA ASP A 139 -29.36 -10.17 -14.18
C ASP A 139 -28.93 -11.31 -13.25
N GLY A 140 -29.87 -11.82 -12.44
CA GLY A 140 -29.67 -13.01 -11.62
C GLY A 140 -29.15 -12.74 -10.20
N TRP A 141 -28.84 -13.83 -9.50
CA TRP A 141 -28.55 -13.80 -8.05
C TRP A 141 -27.19 -13.19 -7.71
N LEU A 142 -26.25 -13.15 -8.65
CA LEU A 142 -24.92 -12.54 -8.49
C LEU A 142 -24.92 -11.02 -8.72
N ARG A 143 -26.06 -10.42 -9.07
CA ARG A 143 -26.17 -8.97 -9.32
C ARG A 143 -25.52 -8.13 -8.23
N GLY A 144 -25.69 -8.50 -6.96
CA GLY A 144 -25.11 -7.77 -5.82
C GLY A 144 -23.58 -7.79 -5.75
N ASN A 145 -22.88 -8.58 -6.58
CA ASN A 145 -21.41 -8.62 -6.64
C ASN A 145 -20.85 -7.67 -7.70
N TYR A 146 -21.72 -7.06 -8.53
CA TYR A 146 -21.29 -6.12 -9.56
C TYR A 146 -21.36 -4.67 -9.05
N ALA A 147 -20.35 -3.87 -9.38
CA ALA A 147 -20.44 -2.41 -9.35
C ALA A 147 -20.64 -1.88 -10.78
N TYR A 148 -21.51 -0.90 -10.95
CA TYR A 148 -21.59 -0.17 -12.22
C TYR A 148 -20.33 0.68 -12.38
N ILE A 149 -19.70 0.62 -13.55
CA ILE A 149 -18.41 1.28 -13.76
C ILE A 149 -18.49 2.81 -13.62
N GLY A 150 -19.64 3.42 -13.92
CA GLY A 150 -19.84 4.85 -13.71
C GLY A 150 -19.91 5.24 -12.23
N ASP A 151 -20.45 4.36 -11.36
CA ASP A 151 -20.42 4.57 -9.91
C ASP A 151 -18.99 4.41 -9.39
N PHE A 152 -18.25 3.39 -9.85
CA PHE A 152 -16.85 3.20 -9.50
C PHE A 152 -15.97 4.40 -9.91
N ASP A 153 -16.16 4.96 -11.11
CA ASP A 153 -15.47 6.18 -11.56
C ASP A 153 -15.75 7.36 -10.62
N ALA A 154 -17.01 7.58 -10.24
CA ALA A 154 -17.38 8.63 -9.29
C ALA A 154 -16.81 8.38 -7.88
N HIS A 155 -16.74 7.12 -7.45
CA HIS A 155 -16.13 6.73 -6.18
C HIS A 155 -14.64 7.07 -6.16
N MET A 156 -13.90 6.66 -7.19
CA MET A 156 -12.46 6.90 -7.27
C MET A 156 -12.15 8.40 -7.43
N GLU A 157 -12.95 9.14 -8.21
CA GLU A 157 -12.84 10.60 -8.32
C GLU A 157 -12.99 11.28 -6.96
N HIS A 158 -14.00 10.87 -6.17
CA HIS A 158 -14.22 11.43 -4.84
C HIS A 158 -13.04 11.14 -3.90
N ILE A 159 -12.53 9.92 -3.91
CA ILE A 159 -11.36 9.52 -3.10
C ILE A 159 -10.15 10.37 -3.49
N ALA A 160 -9.84 10.46 -4.78
CA ALA A 160 -8.67 11.19 -5.28
C ALA A 160 -8.74 12.71 -5.04
N THR A 161 -9.93 13.31 -5.08
CA THR A 161 -10.07 14.78 -5.09
C THR A 161 -10.49 15.39 -3.75
N THR A 162 -10.86 14.58 -2.75
CA THR A 162 -11.33 15.10 -1.45
C THR A 162 -10.37 14.88 -0.28
N GLY A 163 -9.12 14.49 -0.57
CA GLY A 163 -8.06 14.41 0.44
C GLY A 163 -8.10 13.13 1.26
N PHE A 164 -8.48 12.01 0.63
CA PHE A 164 -8.27 10.70 1.24
C PHE A 164 -6.79 10.32 1.16
N TYR A 165 -6.30 9.80 2.27
CA TYR A 165 -5.04 9.09 2.34
C TYR A 165 -5.25 7.62 1.96
N LEU A 166 -4.29 7.02 1.27
CA LEU A 166 -4.34 5.63 0.81
C LEU A 166 -3.27 4.81 1.53
N PRO A 167 -3.57 4.24 2.72
CA PRO A 167 -2.57 3.51 3.50
C PRO A 167 -2.07 2.28 2.75
N THR A 168 -0.78 2.00 2.89
CA THR A 168 -0.25 0.67 2.53
C THR A 168 -0.66 -0.38 3.58
N TRP A 169 -0.55 -1.66 3.24
CA TRP A 169 -0.83 -2.75 4.20
C TRP A 169 0.12 -2.72 5.41
N ASP A 170 1.39 -2.38 5.21
CA ASP A 170 2.36 -2.22 6.30
C ASP A 170 1.96 -1.08 7.26
N GLU A 171 1.46 0.03 6.71
CA GLU A 171 0.94 1.13 7.52
C GLU A 171 -0.32 0.74 8.27
N LEU A 172 -1.25 0.01 7.63
CA LEU A 172 -2.43 -0.51 8.31
C LEU A 172 -2.04 -1.46 9.46
N SER A 173 -1.08 -2.37 9.22
CA SER A 173 -0.56 -3.30 10.24
C SER A 173 0.05 -2.54 11.42
N ALA A 174 0.83 -1.50 11.16
CA ALA A 174 1.42 -0.65 12.20
C ALA A 174 0.40 0.23 12.92
N PHE A 175 -0.63 0.71 12.22
CA PHE A 175 -1.74 1.46 12.78
C PHE A 175 -2.56 0.61 13.75
N ILE A 176 -2.89 -0.62 13.37
CA ILE A 176 -3.60 -1.57 14.24
C ILE A 176 -2.82 -1.80 15.54
N ASP A 177 -1.48 -1.87 15.48
CA ASP A 177 -0.62 -2.01 16.66
C ASP A 177 -0.50 -0.71 17.50
N GLY A 178 -1.10 0.39 17.05
CA GLY A 178 -0.96 1.71 17.67
C GLY A 178 0.43 2.35 17.49
N ARG A 179 1.25 1.81 16.59
CA ARG A 179 2.63 2.27 16.32
C ARG A 179 2.69 3.37 15.26
N LEU A 180 1.66 3.47 14.42
CA LEU A 180 1.56 4.45 13.35
C LEU A 180 0.22 5.19 13.43
N HIS A 181 0.25 6.50 13.17
CA HIS A 181 -0.93 7.34 13.00
C HIS A 181 -1.36 7.33 11.54
N LEU A 182 -2.66 7.22 11.27
CA LEU A 182 -3.25 7.42 9.95
C LEU A 182 -4.17 8.65 9.98
N PRO A 183 -4.23 9.47 8.92
CA PRO A 183 -5.18 10.57 8.83
C PRO A 183 -6.62 10.09 8.92
N ALA A 184 -7.51 10.89 9.49
CA ALA A 184 -8.92 10.52 9.68
C ALA A 184 -9.62 10.11 8.38
N ARG A 185 -9.30 10.76 7.25
CA ARG A 185 -9.80 10.38 5.93
C ARG A 185 -8.82 9.41 5.27
N SER A 186 -8.78 8.17 5.75
CA SER A 186 -7.98 7.10 5.14
C SER A 186 -8.89 6.02 4.56
N VAL A 187 -8.57 5.46 3.40
CA VAL A 187 -9.36 4.37 2.78
C VAL A 187 -8.46 3.40 2.04
N ILE A 188 -8.81 2.11 2.08
CA ILE A 188 -8.18 1.07 1.26
C ILE A 188 -9.20 0.56 0.25
N ILE A 189 -8.83 0.54 -1.03
CA ILE A 189 -9.67 0.03 -2.11
C ILE A 189 -9.23 -1.40 -2.44
N THR A 190 -10.18 -2.34 -2.43
CA THR A 190 -9.89 -3.73 -2.77
C THR A 190 -10.91 -4.31 -3.75
N ASP A 191 -10.45 -5.21 -4.61
CA ASP A 191 -11.30 -6.18 -5.29
C ASP A 191 -10.99 -7.61 -4.84
N ASP A 192 -11.98 -8.48 -4.98
CA ASP A 192 -11.83 -9.93 -4.81
C ASP A 192 -11.93 -10.65 -6.15
N ASP A 193 -11.38 -11.86 -6.19
CA ASP A 193 -11.39 -12.81 -7.31
C ASP A 193 -10.50 -12.44 -8.51
N ALA A 194 -10.12 -11.16 -8.67
CA ALA A 194 -9.44 -10.66 -9.85
C ALA A 194 -10.17 -11.09 -11.14
N ASP A 195 -11.49 -10.89 -11.14
CA ASP A 195 -12.36 -11.18 -12.28
C ASP A 195 -11.89 -10.40 -13.52
N GLN A 196 -12.13 -10.90 -14.73
CA GLN A 196 -11.69 -10.20 -15.95
C GLN A 196 -12.23 -8.77 -16.05
N THR A 197 -13.41 -8.49 -15.48
CA THR A 197 -14.00 -7.15 -15.45
C THR A 197 -13.19 -6.15 -14.62
N TRP A 198 -12.39 -6.58 -13.64
CA TRP A 198 -11.42 -5.72 -12.96
C TRP A 198 -10.41 -5.14 -13.95
N PHE A 199 -9.77 -6.02 -14.72
CA PHE A 199 -8.75 -5.64 -15.70
C PHE A 199 -9.34 -4.79 -16.83
N ASP A 200 -10.50 -5.20 -17.34
CA ASP A 200 -11.09 -4.57 -18.53
C ASP A 200 -11.77 -3.23 -18.22
N LEU A 201 -12.33 -3.07 -17.01
CA LEU A 201 -13.16 -1.91 -16.65
C LEU A 201 -12.58 -1.08 -15.50
N ALA A 202 -12.19 -1.72 -14.39
CA ALA A 202 -11.79 -1.01 -13.17
C ALA A 202 -10.36 -0.45 -13.24
N VAL A 203 -9.39 -1.21 -13.74
CA VAL A 203 -7.98 -0.75 -13.84
C VAL A 203 -7.84 0.57 -14.63
N PRO A 204 -8.51 0.77 -15.79
CA PRO A 204 -8.50 2.06 -16.47
C PRO A 204 -9.00 3.23 -15.60
N VAL A 205 -9.95 3.00 -14.69
CA VAL A 205 -10.45 4.01 -13.74
C VAL A 205 -9.44 4.24 -12.62
N ILE A 206 -8.81 3.18 -12.10
CA ILE A 206 -7.71 3.27 -11.14
C ILE A 206 -6.57 4.14 -11.70
N ASP A 207 -6.16 3.89 -12.95
CA ASP A 207 -5.10 4.66 -13.62
C ASP A 207 -5.49 6.12 -13.86
N LYS A 208 -6.76 6.35 -14.24
CA LYS A 208 -7.29 7.70 -14.48
C LYS A 208 -7.20 8.59 -13.23
N HIS A 209 -7.45 8.01 -12.05
CA HIS A 209 -7.49 8.74 -10.78
C HIS A 209 -6.26 8.54 -9.90
N GLU A 210 -5.30 7.73 -10.34
CA GLU A 210 -4.03 7.45 -9.65
C GLU A 210 -4.23 6.94 -8.20
N VAL A 211 -5.25 6.10 -7.99
CA VAL A 211 -5.60 5.58 -6.66
C VAL A 211 -5.01 4.19 -6.42
N LEU A 212 -4.23 4.03 -5.35
CA LEU A 212 -3.72 2.72 -4.93
C LEU A 212 -4.87 1.75 -4.58
N ALA A 213 -4.86 0.57 -5.18
CA ALA A 213 -5.82 -0.49 -4.93
C ALA A 213 -5.13 -1.85 -4.77
N THR A 214 -5.80 -2.77 -4.09
CA THR A 214 -5.37 -4.16 -3.93
C THR A 214 -6.32 -5.11 -4.63
N SER A 215 -5.78 -5.97 -5.50
CA SER A 215 -6.52 -7.07 -6.08
C SER A 215 -6.19 -8.40 -5.39
N PHE A 216 -7.20 -9.04 -4.80
CA PHE A 216 -7.05 -10.34 -4.15
C PHE A 216 -7.22 -11.46 -5.18
N MET A 217 -6.10 -12.08 -5.53
CA MET A 217 -5.95 -13.04 -6.63
C MET A 217 -6.20 -14.47 -6.16
N VAL A 218 -7.10 -15.20 -6.83
CA VAL A 218 -7.15 -16.67 -6.71
C VAL A 218 -6.10 -17.27 -7.65
N THR A 219 -4.93 -17.62 -7.10
CA THR A 219 -3.73 -17.86 -7.92
C THR A 219 -3.77 -19.15 -8.75
N ALA A 220 -4.67 -20.10 -8.48
CA ALA A 220 -4.91 -21.24 -9.37
C ALA A 220 -5.62 -20.84 -10.68
N TYR A 221 -6.39 -19.74 -10.68
CA TYR A 221 -7.12 -19.28 -11.86
C TYR A 221 -6.38 -18.18 -12.62
N ARG A 222 -5.68 -17.28 -11.90
CA ARG A 222 -5.01 -16.13 -12.53
C ARG A 222 -3.68 -15.79 -11.84
N GLN A 223 -2.66 -15.51 -12.64
CA GLN A 223 -1.31 -15.16 -12.18
C GLN A 223 -0.69 -13.98 -12.95
N ASP A 224 -1.50 -13.25 -13.72
CA ASP A 224 -1.07 -12.08 -14.51
C ASP A 224 -0.28 -11.09 -13.63
N PRO A 225 0.77 -10.43 -14.17
CA PRO A 225 1.48 -9.39 -13.44
C PRO A 225 0.54 -8.23 -13.05
N PRO A 226 0.95 -7.34 -12.13
CA PRO A 226 0.19 -6.13 -11.84
C PRO A 226 -0.16 -5.38 -13.13
N PRO A 227 -1.45 -5.10 -13.40
CA PRO A 227 -1.87 -4.45 -14.65
C PRO A 227 -1.55 -2.95 -14.67
N SER A 228 -1.22 -2.38 -13.51
CA SER A 228 -0.86 -0.98 -13.29
C SER A 228 0.09 -0.89 -12.09
N ILE A 229 0.86 0.21 -12.01
CA ILE A 229 1.69 0.53 -10.84
C ILE A 229 0.85 0.76 -9.57
N TYR A 230 -0.42 1.16 -9.72
CA TYR A 230 -1.34 1.43 -8.62
C TYR A 230 -2.09 0.18 -8.14
N VAL A 231 -1.85 -0.99 -8.75
CA VAL A 231 -2.54 -2.23 -8.39
C VAL A 231 -1.60 -3.19 -7.70
N LEU A 232 -1.77 -3.34 -6.39
CA LEU A 232 -1.12 -4.37 -5.59
C LEU A 232 -1.84 -5.70 -5.80
N ARG A 233 -1.10 -6.80 -5.95
CA ARG A 233 -1.67 -8.16 -5.95
C ARG A 233 -1.48 -8.79 -4.58
N ARG A 234 -2.54 -9.30 -3.96
CA ARG A 234 -2.51 -10.03 -2.68
C ARG A 234 -3.30 -11.33 -2.81
N SER A 235 -3.24 -12.19 -1.81
CA SER A 235 -3.74 -13.56 -1.95
C SER A 235 -5.25 -13.66 -1.66
N HIS A 236 -6.01 -14.20 -2.59
CA HIS A 236 -7.32 -14.80 -2.32
C HIS A 236 -7.20 -16.33 -2.28
N THR A 237 -6.08 -16.84 -1.75
CA THR A 237 -5.68 -18.25 -1.73
C THR A 237 -5.20 -18.77 -3.09
N HIS A 238 -4.69 -20.00 -3.13
CA HIS A 238 -4.36 -20.68 -4.36
C HIS A 238 -5.60 -21.34 -4.97
N ASP A 239 -6.17 -22.36 -4.33
CA ASP A 239 -7.36 -23.09 -4.81
C ASP A 239 -8.42 -23.31 -3.71
N MET A 240 -8.41 -22.50 -2.64
CA MET A 240 -9.43 -22.58 -1.59
C MET A 240 -10.69 -21.77 -1.88
N HIS A 241 -10.77 -21.05 -3.01
CA HIS A 241 -11.99 -20.40 -3.50
C HIS A 241 -12.98 -21.41 -4.14
N GLN A 242 -13.28 -22.46 -3.38
CA GLN A 242 -14.12 -23.58 -3.76
C GLN A 242 -14.88 -24.08 -2.53
N PRO A 243 -16.06 -24.70 -2.70
CA PRO A 243 -16.74 -25.37 -1.61
C PRO A 243 -15.93 -26.58 -1.13
N GLY A 244 -15.96 -26.81 0.18
CA GLY A 244 -15.51 -28.01 0.87
C GLY A 244 -16.66 -29.00 1.08
N ASP A 245 -16.40 -30.03 1.89
CA ASP A 245 -17.28 -31.20 2.05
C ASP A 245 -18.65 -30.85 2.66
N ASP A 246 -18.72 -29.81 3.50
CA ASP A 246 -19.95 -29.35 4.15
C ASP A 246 -20.70 -28.27 3.35
N GLY A 247 -20.19 -27.88 2.18
CA GLY A 247 -20.72 -26.81 1.34
C GLY A 247 -20.24 -25.39 1.69
N ASN A 248 -19.57 -25.20 2.83
CA ASN A 248 -18.83 -23.96 3.12
C ASN A 248 -17.49 -23.96 2.37
N GLY A 249 -16.71 -22.89 2.48
CA GLY A 249 -15.42 -22.78 1.80
C GLY A 249 -14.40 -23.79 2.31
N ARG A 250 -13.49 -24.25 1.44
CA ARG A 250 -12.37 -25.15 1.84
C ARG A 250 -11.57 -24.61 3.03
N MET A 251 -11.43 -23.29 3.11
CA MET A 251 -10.76 -22.57 4.21
C MET A 251 -11.24 -22.94 5.63
N VAL A 252 -12.50 -23.38 5.79
CA VAL A 252 -13.05 -23.80 7.11
C VAL A 252 -13.28 -25.31 7.22
N ASN A 253 -12.98 -26.05 6.16
CA ASN A 253 -13.07 -27.51 6.10
C ASN A 253 -11.71 -28.19 6.28
N TRP A 254 -10.63 -27.50 5.93
CA TRP A 254 -9.27 -28.02 5.93
C TRP A 254 -8.56 -27.82 7.27
N THR A 255 -7.52 -28.62 7.49
CA THR A 255 -6.59 -28.46 8.61
C THR A 255 -5.70 -27.23 8.42
N ALA A 256 -5.09 -26.74 9.50
CA ALA A 256 -4.17 -25.61 9.43
C ALA A 256 -2.97 -25.87 8.49
N ASP A 257 -2.46 -27.11 8.45
CA ASP A 257 -1.35 -27.50 7.56
C ASP A 257 -1.75 -27.47 6.07
N GLU A 258 -2.95 -27.94 5.73
CA GLU A 258 -3.48 -27.89 4.36
C GLU A 258 -3.73 -26.45 3.91
N ILE A 259 -4.30 -25.62 4.79
CA ILE A 259 -4.50 -24.19 4.57
C ILE A 259 -3.15 -23.50 4.35
N ALA A 260 -2.16 -23.78 5.21
CA ALA A 260 -0.84 -23.19 5.10
C ALA A 260 -0.15 -23.59 3.79
N ALA A 261 -0.25 -24.85 3.36
CA ALA A 261 0.35 -25.31 2.11
C ALA A 261 -0.25 -24.64 0.85
N ASP A 262 -1.56 -24.41 0.84
CA ASP A 262 -2.24 -23.67 -0.24
C ASP A 262 -1.80 -22.19 -0.23
N LEU A 263 -1.76 -21.58 0.96
CA LEU A 263 -1.33 -20.19 1.12
C LEU A 263 0.15 -19.99 0.78
N ASP A 264 1.03 -20.93 1.10
CA ASP A 264 2.44 -20.93 0.69
C ASP A 264 2.57 -20.89 -0.83
N THR A 265 1.78 -21.70 -1.52
CA THR A 265 1.74 -21.69 -3.00
C THR A 265 1.33 -20.32 -3.52
N SER A 266 0.26 -19.72 -2.96
CA SER A 266 -0.18 -18.38 -3.36
C SER A 266 0.85 -17.28 -3.05
N GLY A 267 1.51 -17.37 -1.89
CA GLY A 267 2.54 -16.42 -1.47
C GLY A 267 3.80 -16.49 -2.32
N ASP A 268 4.19 -17.69 -2.76
CA ASP A 268 5.34 -17.89 -3.65
C ASP A 268 5.06 -17.37 -5.07
N ILE A 269 3.84 -17.58 -5.58
CA ILE A 269 3.43 -17.04 -6.89
C ILE A 269 3.38 -15.50 -6.87
N LEU A 270 2.84 -14.93 -5.79
CA LEU A 270 2.69 -13.48 -5.65
C LEU A 270 3.99 -12.79 -5.23
N GLY A 271 4.91 -13.51 -4.59
CA GLY A 271 6.15 -12.99 -4.02
C GLY A 271 5.95 -12.15 -2.76
N VAL A 272 4.78 -12.21 -2.13
CA VAL A 272 4.40 -11.39 -0.97
C VAL A 272 3.41 -12.14 -0.07
N ARG A 273 3.52 -11.93 1.25
CA ARG A 273 2.70 -12.58 2.29
C ARG A 273 2.18 -11.57 3.32
N GLU A 274 1.70 -10.41 2.89
CA GLU A 274 1.21 -9.37 3.81
C GLU A 274 -0.20 -9.68 4.30
N VAL A 275 -1.13 -9.90 3.37
CA VAL A 275 -2.56 -10.02 3.66
C VAL A 275 -3.24 -11.01 2.72
N ILE A 276 -4.26 -11.71 3.25
CA ILE A 276 -5.21 -12.47 2.44
C ILE A 276 -6.62 -11.90 2.53
N ALA A 277 -7.47 -12.20 1.54
CA ALA A 277 -8.92 -12.17 1.71
C ALA A 277 -9.41 -13.61 1.89
N TYR A 278 -10.23 -13.89 2.90
CA TYR A 278 -10.80 -15.23 3.08
C TYR A 278 -11.87 -15.51 2.01
N PRO A 279 -11.79 -16.62 1.26
CA PRO A 279 -12.83 -17.03 0.33
C PRO A 279 -14.22 -17.06 0.99
N PHE A 280 -15.18 -16.39 0.37
CA PHE A 280 -16.55 -16.24 0.89
C PHE A 280 -16.65 -15.60 2.29
N GLY A 281 -15.56 -15.02 2.82
CA GLY A 281 -15.46 -14.57 4.21
C GLY A 281 -15.39 -15.69 5.25
N HIS A 282 -15.34 -16.95 4.84
CA HIS A 282 -15.34 -18.10 5.74
C HIS A 282 -13.99 -18.22 6.46
N HIS A 283 -14.01 -18.10 7.78
CA HIS A 283 -12.84 -18.22 8.62
C HIS A 283 -13.19 -18.76 10.02
N ASN A 284 -12.24 -19.42 10.66
CA ASN A 284 -12.29 -19.86 12.05
C ASN A 284 -10.87 -19.89 12.65
N ASP A 285 -10.71 -20.35 13.89
CA ASP A 285 -9.40 -20.43 14.56
C ASP A 285 -8.40 -21.34 13.83
N THR A 286 -8.86 -22.43 13.20
CA THR A 286 -8.02 -23.29 12.36
C THR A 286 -7.53 -22.53 11.13
N SER A 287 -8.41 -21.77 10.48
CA SER A 287 -8.06 -20.91 9.35
C SER A 287 -7.00 -19.88 9.74
N LYS A 288 -7.19 -19.18 10.88
CA LYS A 288 -6.22 -18.20 11.40
C LYS A 288 -4.86 -18.85 11.67
N SER A 289 -4.84 -20.05 12.26
CA SER A 289 -3.61 -20.81 12.48
C SER A 289 -2.88 -21.10 11.17
N GLY A 290 -3.59 -21.53 10.12
CA GLY A 290 -3.01 -21.78 8.80
C GLY A 290 -2.45 -20.51 8.13
N VAL A 291 -3.16 -19.38 8.26
CA VAL A 291 -2.70 -18.07 7.76
C VAL A 291 -1.39 -17.66 8.42
N THR A 292 -1.31 -17.70 9.76
CA THR A 292 -0.09 -17.38 10.49
C THR A 292 1.04 -18.35 10.17
N GLN A 293 0.74 -19.64 10.04
CA GLN A 293 1.73 -20.67 9.71
C GLN A 293 2.37 -20.47 8.33
N ALA A 294 1.61 -20.00 7.35
CA ALA A 294 2.11 -19.63 6.02
C ALA A 294 2.85 -18.27 5.98
N GLY A 295 2.96 -17.58 7.13
CA GLY A 295 3.68 -16.31 7.25
C GLY A 295 2.90 -15.08 6.82
N PHE A 296 1.57 -15.17 6.71
CA PHE A 296 0.73 -14.00 6.44
C PHE A 296 0.45 -13.20 7.73
N GLU A 297 0.54 -11.87 7.65
CA GLU A 297 0.37 -10.99 8.81
C GLU A 297 -1.09 -10.62 9.09
N MET A 298 -1.88 -10.51 8.03
CA MET A 298 -3.26 -10.04 8.08
C MET A 298 -4.20 -10.92 7.24
N ALA A 299 -5.48 -10.87 7.59
CA ALA A 299 -6.53 -11.50 6.80
C ALA A 299 -7.84 -10.72 6.90
N ARG A 300 -8.47 -10.49 5.76
CA ARG A 300 -9.69 -9.72 5.61
C ARG A 300 -10.91 -10.63 5.44
N THR A 301 -12.00 -10.27 6.12
CA THR A 301 -13.28 -11.02 6.17
C THR A 301 -14.30 -10.43 5.19
N ILE A 302 -15.59 -10.66 5.40
CA ILE A 302 -16.68 -9.88 4.78
C ILE A 302 -17.54 -9.17 5.84
N GLU A 303 -17.11 -9.21 7.11
CA GLU A 303 -17.87 -8.65 8.21
C GLU A 303 -17.91 -7.12 8.10
N PRO A 304 -19.08 -6.50 8.26
CA PRO A 304 -19.22 -5.06 8.05
C PRO A 304 -18.51 -4.26 9.16
N GLY A 305 -17.71 -3.27 8.76
CA GLY A 305 -17.07 -2.35 9.70
C GLY A 305 -15.84 -1.64 9.12
N SER A 306 -15.10 -1.00 10.02
CA SER A 306 -13.86 -0.29 9.71
C SER A 306 -12.74 -0.76 10.63
N VAL A 307 -11.49 -0.66 10.17
CA VAL A 307 -10.31 -0.98 10.96
C VAL A 307 -10.01 0.18 11.91
N GLN A 308 -9.65 -0.14 13.14
CA GLN A 308 -9.22 0.80 14.18
C GLN A 308 -8.01 0.22 14.93
N VAL A 309 -7.39 1.03 15.80
CA VAL A 309 -6.33 0.52 16.69
C VAL A 309 -6.86 -0.67 17.50
N GLY A 310 -6.12 -1.78 17.48
CA GLY A 310 -6.48 -3.01 18.17
C GLY A 310 -7.48 -3.93 17.43
N THR A 311 -7.89 -3.61 16.20
CA THR A 311 -8.63 -4.55 15.34
C THR A 311 -7.86 -5.88 15.20
N ASP A 312 -8.56 -7.01 15.21
CA ASP A 312 -7.94 -8.31 14.97
C ASP A 312 -7.37 -8.38 13.54
N LYS A 313 -6.03 -8.44 13.43
CA LYS A 313 -5.30 -8.49 12.15
C LYS A 313 -5.73 -9.65 11.27
N LEU A 314 -6.19 -10.76 11.85
CA LEU A 314 -6.63 -11.94 11.11
C LEU A 314 -8.14 -11.97 10.88
N ALA A 315 -8.84 -10.87 11.15
CA ALA A 315 -10.27 -10.70 10.90
C ALA A 315 -10.63 -9.23 10.59
N LEU A 316 -9.97 -8.62 9.59
CA LEU A 316 -10.23 -7.24 9.20
C LEU A 316 -11.67 -7.09 8.64
N PRO A 317 -12.47 -6.12 9.12
CA PRO A 317 -13.80 -5.83 8.60
C PRO A 317 -13.73 -5.02 7.29
N VAL A 318 -14.86 -4.93 6.59
CA VAL A 318 -14.96 -4.22 5.30
C VAL A 318 -16.23 -3.39 5.17
N VAL A 319 -16.19 -2.48 4.20
CA VAL A 319 -17.37 -1.87 3.59
C VAL A 319 -17.59 -2.57 2.25
N ARG A 320 -18.54 -3.53 2.23
CA ARG A 320 -18.97 -4.18 0.98
C ARG A 320 -19.64 -3.17 0.06
N ILE A 321 -19.25 -3.17 -1.21
CA ILE A 321 -19.90 -2.36 -2.25
C ILE A 321 -20.81 -3.26 -3.08
N ASP A 322 -22.11 -3.06 -2.93
CA ASP A 322 -23.14 -3.77 -3.67
C ASP A 322 -23.55 -2.97 -4.91
N PHE A 323 -24.12 -3.67 -5.90
CA PHE A 323 -24.75 -2.99 -7.03
C PHE A 323 -25.78 -1.94 -6.56
N GLY A 324 -25.69 -0.73 -7.14
CA GLY A 324 -26.60 0.38 -6.84
C GLY A 324 -26.14 1.26 -5.67
N MET A 325 -25.02 0.93 -5.02
CA MET A 325 -24.32 1.89 -4.16
C MET A 325 -23.59 2.92 -5.03
N GLY A 326 -24.27 4.02 -5.36
CA GLY A 326 -23.64 5.19 -5.99
C GLY A 326 -22.91 6.08 -4.98
N LEU A 327 -22.41 7.23 -5.47
CA LEU A 327 -21.50 8.11 -4.71
C LEU A 327 -22.03 8.53 -3.32
N ASP A 328 -23.28 8.96 -3.21
CA ASP A 328 -23.84 9.38 -1.91
C ASP A 328 -23.85 8.24 -0.88
N ALA A 329 -24.10 7.01 -1.34
CA ALA A 329 -24.05 5.84 -0.49
C ALA A 329 -22.61 5.57 -0.03
N LEU A 330 -21.61 5.70 -0.92
CA LEU A 330 -20.20 5.57 -0.55
C LEU A 330 -19.81 6.61 0.50
N ILE A 331 -20.06 7.89 0.24
CA ILE A 331 -19.70 9.00 1.16
C ILE A 331 -20.26 8.74 2.55
N SER A 332 -21.52 8.29 2.65
CA SER A 332 -22.14 7.97 3.94
C SER A 332 -21.43 6.85 4.73
N ARG A 333 -20.62 6.02 4.07
CA ARG A 333 -19.88 4.90 4.67
C ARG A 333 -18.43 5.23 5.02
N ILE A 334 -17.81 6.17 4.32
CA ILE A 334 -16.37 6.44 4.45
C ILE A 334 -16.01 7.85 4.96
N GLY A 335 -16.98 8.76 5.06
CA GLY A 335 -16.75 10.13 5.56
C GLY A 335 -16.45 11.13 4.46
#